data_AF-A0A1V8RVZ5-F1
#
_entry.id   AF-A0A1V8RVZ5-F1
#
_cell.length_a   1.000
_cell.length_b   1.000
_cell.length_c   1.000
_cell.angle_alpha   90.00
_cell.angle_beta   90.00
_cell.angle_gamma   90.00
#
_symmetry.space_group_name_H-M   'P 1'
#
loop_
_entity.id
_entity.type
_entity.pdbx_description
1 polymer ?
#
loop_
_entity_poly.entity_id
_entity_poly.type
_entity_poly.pdbx_seq_one_letter_code
_entity_poly.pdbx_strand_id
1 'polypeptide(L)'
;MDLRFKDELARMPDLRHRLRRLRWFRSTFRANASAITATYGVGYKIDESRLTAAFLDWIETLETDKRLASVDRADFIIFAAGMVLCELIRRNPATAVLHEDARPEAPQSLVTAEIIKFWPEGFLYTNYCVAVVAAVHEQEFDQAPALDKCADDLRVWWSYRENVREMPAYAVAFLDRFLGGEPNWIAPAHATSRSAMQRALNGLTPDKPTIGAANP
;
A
#
# COMPACT_ATOMS: atom_id res chain seq x y z
N MET A 1 -38.63 14.85 -1.52
CA MET A 1 -37.40 14.09 -1.23
C MET A 1 -37.55 12.74 -1.91
N ASP A 2 -36.75 12.45 -2.94
CA ASP A 2 -36.89 11.23 -3.74
C ASP A 2 -36.38 10.02 -2.94
N LEU A 3 -37.31 9.15 -2.54
CA LEU A 3 -37.00 7.96 -1.72
C LEU A 3 -36.50 6.79 -2.56
N ARG A 4 -36.51 6.87 -3.90
CA ARG A 4 -36.01 5.80 -4.78
C ARG A 4 -34.52 5.51 -4.54
N PHE A 5 -33.72 6.55 -4.31
CA PHE A 5 -32.32 6.39 -3.95
C PHE A 5 -32.11 5.75 -2.58
N LYS A 6 -32.99 6.05 -1.60
CA LYS A 6 -33.00 5.36 -0.30
C LYS A 6 -33.32 3.87 -0.46
N ASP A 7 -34.26 3.53 -1.33
CA ASP A 7 -34.66 2.14 -1.58
C ASP A 7 -33.56 1.34 -2.30
N GLU A 8 -32.79 1.98 -3.20
CA GLU A 8 -31.59 1.40 -3.79
C GLU A 8 -30.48 1.17 -2.74
N LEU A 9 -30.19 2.18 -1.91
CA LEU A 9 -29.23 2.06 -0.81
C LEU A 9 -29.63 0.97 0.19
N ALA A 10 -30.91 0.82 0.50
CA ALA A 10 -31.42 -0.21 1.42
C ALA A 10 -31.26 -1.64 0.87
N ARG A 11 -31.17 -1.81 -0.45
CA ARG A 11 -30.92 -3.09 -1.12
C ARG A 11 -29.44 -3.44 -1.23
N MET A 12 -28.53 -2.50 -0.95
CA MET A 12 -27.10 -2.76 -0.97
C MET A 12 -26.69 -3.59 0.26
N PRO A 13 -26.18 -4.82 0.08
CA PRO A 13 -25.69 -5.60 1.19
C PRO A 13 -24.49 -4.90 1.85
N ASP A 14 -24.47 -4.92 3.18
CA ASP A 14 -23.38 -4.39 4.01
C ASP A 14 -23.04 -2.91 3.81
N LEU A 15 -24.00 -2.09 3.37
CA LEU A 15 -23.81 -0.66 3.12
C LEU A 15 -23.12 0.07 4.28
N ARG A 16 -23.56 -0.16 5.53
CA ARG A 16 -22.94 0.43 6.73
C ARG A 16 -21.45 0.07 6.84
N HIS A 17 -21.12 -1.20 6.60
CA HIS A 17 -19.75 -1.69 6.72
C HIS A 17 -18.87 -1.08 5.63
N ARG A 18 -19.35 -1.01 4.38
CA ARG A 18 -18.66 -0.38 3.24
C ARG A 18 -18.41 1.11 3.49
N LEU A 19 -19.41 1.85 3.97
CA LEU A 19 -19.26 3.27 4.33
C LEU A 19 -18.25 3.49 5.45
N ARG A 20 -18.22 2.60 6.46
CA ARG A 20 -17.23 2.67 7.55
C ARG A 20 -15.81 2.45 7.03
N ARG A 21 -15.61 1.46 6.15
CA ARG A 21 -14.30 1.20 5.51
C ARG A 21 -13.82 2.39 4.69
N LEU A 22 -14.68 2.96 3.87
CA LEU A 22 -14.35 4.16 3.09
C LEU A 22 -13.97 5.34 3.99
N ARG A 23 -14.74 5.59 5.06
CA ARG A 23 -14.43 6.67 6.00
C ARG A 23 -13.10 6.45 6.71
N TRP A 24 -12.82 5.22 7.13
CA TRP A 24 -11.55 4.87 7.75
C TRP A 24 -10.39 5.07 6.78
N PHE A 25 -10.49 4.55 5.55
CA PHE A 25 -9.50 4.71 4.50
C PHE A 25 -9.15 6.18 4.22
N ARG A 26 -10.17 7.04 4.08
CA ARG A 26 -9.96 8.48 3.87
C ARG A 26 -9.28 9.13 5.08
N SER A 27 -9.69 8.75 6.29
CA SER A 27 -9.12 9.29 7.53
C SER A 27 -7.65 8.92 7.70
N THR A 28 -7.29 7.65 7.49
CA THR A 28 -5.91 7.16 7.64
C THR A 28 -5.00 7.70 6.55
N PHE A 29 -5.50 7.82 5.31
CA PHE A 29 -4.74 8.42 4.21
C PHE A 29 -4.39 9.89 4.52
N ARG A 30 -5.35 10.67 5.02
CA ARG A 30 -5.12 12.05 5.45
C ARG A 30 -4.14 12.14 6.63
N ALA A 31 -4.28 11.26 7.62
CA ALA A 31 -3.36 11.22 8.76
C ALA A 31 -1.91 10.94 8.31
N ASN A 32 -1.73 10.03 7.35
CA ASN A 32 -0.41 9.78 6.75
C ASN A 32 0.13 11.00 6.00
N ALA A 33 -0.71 11.70 5.22
CA ALA A 33 -0.29 12.94 4.55
C ALA A 33 0.14 14.02 5.57
N SER A 34 -0.63 14.20 6.64
CA SER A 34 -0.29 15.15 7.71
C SER A 34 1.00 14.76 8.44
N ALA A 35 1.24 13.47 8.69
CA ALA A 35 2.48 13.00 9.29
C ALA A 35 3.69 13.31 8.39
N ILE A 36 3.58 13.04 7.08
CA ILE A 36 4.63 13.40 6.11
C ILE A 36 4.86 14.91 6.06
N THR A 37 3.80 15.72 6.13
CA THR A 37 3.94 17.18 6.20
C THR A 37 4.68 17.63 7.45
N ALA A 38 4.36 17.09 8.63
CA ALA A 38 5.04 17.44 9.88
C ALA A 38 6.52 17.03 9.87
N THR A 39 6.82 15.82 9.37
CA THR A 39 8.19 15.30 9.35
C THR A 39 9.05 15.94 8.26
N TYR A 40 8.52 16.10 7.05
CA TYR A 40 9.30 16.45 5.86
C TYR A 40 9.03 17.84 5.29
N GLY A 41 7.99 18.52 5.76
CA GLY A 41 7.61 19.85 5.29
C GLY A 41 6.85 19.88 3.98
N VAL A 42 6.39 18.72 3.48
CA VAL A 42 5.68 18.62 2.20
C VAL A 42 4.17 18.51 2.43
N GLY A 43 3.43 19.54 2.02
CA GLY A 43 1.97 19.58 2.08
C GLY A 43 1.32 18.86 0.90
N TYR A 44 0.07 18.42 1.08
CA TYR A 44 -0.70 17.78 0.02
C TYR A 44 -2.13 18.32 -0.05
N LYS A 45 -2.58 18.65 -1.26
CA LYS A 45 -4.00 18.82 -1.56
C LYS A 45 -4.58 17.48 -2.01
N ILE A 46 -5.62 17.00 -1.32
CA ILE A 46 -6.26 15.71 -1.60
C ILE A 46 -7.61 15.95 -2.30
N ASP A 47 -7.77 15.33 -3.47
CA ASP A 47 -9.03 15.20 -4.20
C ASP A 47 -9.82 14.00 -3.65
N GLU A 48 -10.86 14.31 -2.89
CA GLU A 48 -11.70 13.31 -2.23
C GLU A 48 -12.48 12.42 -3.21
N SER A 49 -12.79 12.93 -4.40
CA SER A 49 -13.51 12.17 -5.42
C SER A 49 -12.59 11.10 -6.01
N ARG A 50 -11.35 11.48 -6.33
CA ARG A 50 -10.33 10.54 -6.82
C ARG A 50 -9.90 9.54 -5.77
N LEU A 51 -9.78 9.96 -4.51
CA LEU A 51 -9.44 9.07 -3.41
C LEU A 51 -10.55 8.04 -3.17
N THR A 52 -11.81 8.47 -3.27
CA THR A 52 -12.97 7.57 -3.18
C THR A 52 -13.00 6.60 -4.36
N ALA A 53 -12.75 7.07 -5.59
CA ALA A 53 -12.68 6.21 -6.77
C ALA A 53 -11.61 5.12 -6.61
N ALA A 54 -10.39 5.49 -6.18
CA ALA A 54 -9.30 4.55 -5.94
C ALA A 54 -9.69 3.45 -4.93
N PHE A 55 -10.39 3.83 -3.85
CA PHE A 55 -10.89 2.86 -2.88
C PHE A 55 -11.91 1.90 -3.49
N LEU A 56 -12.85 2.40 -4.29
CA LEU A 56 -13.89 1.57 -4.90
C LEU A 56 -13.30 0.58 -5.90
N ASP A 57 -12.43 1.05 -6.80
CA ASP A 57 -11.73 0.19 -7.78
C ASP A 57 -10.91 -0.91 -7.09
N TRP A 58 -10.28 -0.57 -5.97
CA TRP A 58 -9.50 -1.51 -5.18
C TRP A 58 -10.37 -2.61 -4.55
N ILE A 59 -11.49 -2.23 -3.93
CA ILE A 59 -12.40 -3.19 -3.30
C ILE A 59 -12.99 -4.14 -4.32
N GLU A 60 -13.43 -3.63 -5.48
CA GLU A 60 -13.98 -4.46 -6.56
C GLU A 60 -12.96 -5.50 -7.02
N THR A 61 -11.70 -5.09 -7.19
CA THR A 61 -10.64 -6.02 -7.57
C THR A 61 -10.39 -7.08 -6.48
N LEU A 62 -10.26 -6.66 -5.22
CA LEU A 62 -9.98 -7.58 -4.11
C LEU A 62 -11.09 -8.57 -3.79
N GLU A 63 -12.36 -8.23 -4.04
CA GLU A 63 -13.47 -9.15 -3.78
C GLU A 63 -13.36 -10.43 -4.63
N THR A 64 -12.71 -10.36 -5.80
CA THR A 64 -12.43 -11.52 -6.66
C THR A 64 -11.42 -12.47 -6.03
N ASP A 65 -10.40 -11.93 -5.36
CA ASP A 65 -9.26 -12.69 -4.83
C ASP A 65 -9.35 -13.01 -3.33
N LYS A 66 -10.38 -12.53 -2.62
CA LYS A 66 -10.49 -12.62 -1.15
C LYS A 66 -10.33 -14.03 -0.56
N ARG A 67 -10.60 -15.08 -1.34
CA ARG A 67 -10.43 -16.47 -0.92
C ARG A 67 -8.96 -16.84 -0.72
N LEU A 68 -8.04 -16.14 -1.37
CA LEU A 68 -6.61 -16.36 -1.23
C LEU A 68 -6.08 -15.91 0.14
N ALA A 69 -6.83 -15.08 0.87
CA ALA A 69 -6.52 -14.75 2.25
C ALA A 69 -6.49 -15.98 3.19
N SER A 70 -7.20 -17.06 2.87
CA SER A 70 -7.14 -18.31 3.64
C SER A 70 -6.01 -19.24 3.21
N VAL A 71 -5.31 -18.92 2.11
CA VAL A 71 -4.18 -19.70 1.61
C VAL A 71 -2.89 -19.20 2.28
N ASP A 72 -2.61 -17.91 2.19
CA ASP A 72 -1.52 -17.25 2.91
C ASP A 72 -1.97 -15.83 3.29
N ARG A 73 -2.35 -15.65 4.56
CA ARG A 73 -2.92 -14.39 5.03
C ARG A 73 -1.91 -13.25 4.98
N ALA A 74 -0.66 -13.52 5.36
CA ALA A 74 0.39 -12.52 5.44
C ALA A 74 0.72 -11.97 4.05
N ASP A 75 0.99 -12.86 3.09
CA ASP A 75 1.29 -12.44 1.72
C ASP A 75 0.07 -11.80 1.03
N PHE A 76 -1.14 -12.26 1.33
CA PHE A 76 -2.36 -11.62 0.80
C PHE A 76 -2.53 -10.17 1.28
N ILE A 77 -2.13 -9.85 2.51
CA ILE A 77 -2.17 -8.46 3.03
C ILE A 77 -1.22 -7.56 2.23
N ILE A 78 -0.01 -8.04 1.93
CA ILE A 78 0.97 -7.31 1.12
C ILE A 78 0.43 -7.10 -0.30
N PHE A 79 -0.09 -8.16 -0.93
CA PHE A 79 -0.73 -8.08 -2.24
C PHE A 79 -1.88 -7.07 -2.26
N ALA A 80 -2.77 -7.14 -1.26
CA ALA A 80 -3.90 -6.22 -1.13
C ALA A 80 -3.47 -4.76 -1.02
N ALA A 81 -2.39 -4.47 -0.28
CA ALA A 81 -1.81 -3.14 -0.19
C ALA A 81 -1.16 -2.68 -1.51
N GLY A 82 -0.54 -3.60 -2.25
CA GLY A 82 -0.02 -3.34 -3.59
C GLY A 82 -1.13 -2.97 -4.58
N MET A 83 -2.29 -3.62 -4.48
CA MET A 83 -3.46 -3.28 -5.28
C MET A 83 -4.02 -1.90 -4.94
N VAL A 84 -4.06 -1.50 -3.65
CA VAL A 84 -4.39 -0.11 -3.27
C VAL A 84 -3.41 0.86 -3.92
N LEU A 85 -2.10 0.56 -3.83
CA LEU A 85 -1.05 1.43 -4.34
C LEU A 85 -1.19 1.66 -5.86
N CYS A 86 -1.48 0.59 -6.59
CA CYS A 86 -1.81 0.63 -8.01
C CYS A 86 -2.97 1.61 -8.30
N GLU A 87 -4.08 1.52 -7.55
CA GLU A 87 -5.22 2.43 -7.72
C GLU A 87 -4.92 3.87 -7.32
N LEU A 88 -4.15 4.09 -6.25
CA LEU A 88 -3.71 5.43 -5.83
C LEU A 88 -2.85 6.10 -6.90
N ILE A 89 -1.91 5.36 -7.51
CA ILE A 89 -1.07 5.87 -8.59
C ILE A 89 -1.92 6.18 -9.83
N ARG A 90 -2.82 5.27 -10.22
CA ARG A 90 -3.68 5.43 -11.40
C ARG A 90 -4.62 6.62 -11.27
N ARG A 91 -5.27 6.78 -10.11
CA ARG A 91 -6.23 7.86 -9.86
C ARG A 91 -5.56 9.18 -9.49
N ASN A 92 -4.33 9.11 -8.97
CA ASN A 92 -3.53 10.24 -8.50
C ASN A 92 -4.35 11.26 -7.68
N PRO A 93 -4.82 10.87 -6.47
CA PRO A 93 -5.74 11.69 -5.67
C PRO A 93 -5.07 12.80 -4.87
N ALA A 94 -3.75 12.89 -4.83
CA ALA A 94 -3.02 13.94 -4.14
C ALA A 94 -2.20 14.78 -5.11
N THR A 95 -1.93 16.02 -4.72
CA THR A 95 -0.98 16.90 -5.40
C THR A 95 -0.18 17.60 -4.32
N ALA A 96 1.14 17.51 -4.41
CA ALA A 96 2.02 18.21 -3.49
C ALA A 96 1.86 19.72 -3.65
N VAL A 97 1.88 20.40 -2.51
CA VAL A 97 1.86 21.86 -2.43
C VAL A 97 3.05 22.31 -1.61
N LEU A 98 3.68 23.41 -2.03
CA LEU A 98 4.68 24.07 -1.20
C LEU A 98 3.99 24.55 0.07
N HIS A 99 4.53 24.14 1.21
CA HIS A 99 4.10 24.62 2.51
C HIS A 99 5.20 25.55 3.03
N GLU A 100 5.09 26.84 2.72
CA GLU A 100 6.12 27.85 3.04
C GLU A 100 6.43 27.92 4.55
N ASP A 101 5.46 27.56 5.39
CA ASP A 101 5.58 27.61 6.86
C ASP A 101 5.99 26.28 7.51
N ALA A 102 6.16 25.19 6.75
CA ALA A 102 6.44 23.89 7.35
C ALA A 102 7.93 23.77 7.69
N ARG A 103 8.26 23.98 8.97
CA ARG A 103 9.60 23.71 9.50
C ARG A 103 9.67 22.23 9.92
N PRO A 104 10.60 21.43 9.37
CA PRO A 104 10.72 20.02 9.74
C PRO A 104 10.96 19.86 11.24
N GLU A 105 10.24 18.93 11.88
CA GLU A 105 10.37 18.67 13.32
C GLU A 105 11.67 17.93 13.70
N ALA A 106 12.31 17.24 12.74
CA ALA A 106 13.47 16.37 13.00
C ALA A 106 14.55 16.50 11.91
N PRO A 107 15.82 16.11 12.22
CA PRO A 107 16.85 15.95 11.20
C PRO A 107 16.39 14.94 10.15
N GLN A 108 16.23 15.39 8.91
CA GLN A 108 15.77 14.54 7.82
C GLN A 108 16.91 13.64 7.35
N SER A 109 16.60 12.37 7.07
CA SER A 109 17.46 11.58 6.18
C SER A 109 17.56 12.32 4.85
N LEU A 110 18.78 12.72 4.47
CA LEU A 110 19.03 13.44 3.22
C LEU A 110 18.50 12.66 2.01
N VAL A 111 18.67 11.34 2.05
CA VAL A 111 18.21 10.44 1.00
C VAL A 111 16.68 10.42 0.90
N THR A 112 15.99 10.30 2.04
CA THR A 112 14.52 10.33 2.06
C THR A 112 13.99 11.69 1.60
N ALA A 113 14.63 12.79 1.99
CA ALA A 113 14.28 14.12 1.52
C ALA A 113 14.44 14.27 -0.01
N GLU A 114 15.50 13.72 -0.59
CA GLU A 114 15.71 13.69 -2.05
C GLU A 114 14.63 12.88 -2.78
N ILE A 115 14.26 11.70 -2.25
CA ILE A 115 13.19 10.86 -2.79
C ILE A 115 11.85 11.61 -2.77
N ILE A 116 11.51 12.23 -1.64
CA ILE A 116 10.27 13.01 -1.50
C ILE A 116 10.27 14.16 -2.49
N LYS A 117 11.38 14.90 -2.61
CA LYS A 117 11.50 16.00 -3.58
C LYS A 117 11.36 15.52 -5.02
N PHE A 118 11.87 14.33 -5.33
CA PHE A 118 11.81 13.74 -6.67
C PHE A 118 10.39 13.34 -7.08
N TRP A 119 9.63 12.71 -6.18
CA TRP A 119 8.26 12.27 -6.46
C TRP A 119 7.37 12.28 -5.19
N PRO A 120 6.87 13.45 -4.79
CA PRO A 120 6.12 13.62 -3.54
C PRO A 120 4.88 12.74 -3.42
N GLU A 121 4.09 12.63 -4.49
CA GLU A 121 2.85 11.86 -4.52
C GLU A 121 3.13 10.36 -4.47
N GLY A 122 4.12 9.89 -5.23
CA GLY A 122 4.53 8.49 -5.21
C GLY A 122 5.04 8.07 -3.84
N PHE A 123 5.81 8.94 -3.18
CA PHE A 123 6.23 8.71 -1.79
C PHE A 123 5.04 8.64 -0.84
N LEU A 124 4.11 9.59 -0.92
CA LEU A 124 2.89 9.61 -0.09
C LEU A 124 2.12 8.28 -0.20
N TYR A 125 1.84 7.83 -1.42
CA TYR A 125 1.06 6.61 -1.66
C TYR A 125 1.81 5.36 -1.18
N THR A 126 3.10 5.28 -1.47
CA THR A 126 3.95 4.13 -1.09
C THR A 126 4.09 4.06 0.42
N ASN A 127 4.38 5.17 1.09
CA ASN A 127 4.50 5.26 2.54
C ASN A 127 3.19 4.87 3.23
N TYR A 128 2.04 5.29 2.68
CA TYR A 128 0.73 4.88 3.20
C TYR A 128 0.56 3.36 3.17
N CYS A 129 0.84 2.73 2.02
CA CYS A 129 0.69 1.28 1.87
C CYS A 129 1.68 0.49 2.74
N VAL A 130 2.94 0.93 2.84
CA VAL A 130 3.93 0.35 3.76
C VAL A 130 3.47 0.44 5.20
N ALA A 131 3.00 1.61 5.64
CA ALA A 131 2.54 1.82 7.02
C ALA A 131 1.31 0.95 7.36
N VAL A 132 0.37 0.82 6.42
CA VAL A 132 -0.77 -0.08 6.58
C VAL A 132 -0.32 -1.54 6.67
N VAL A 133 0.58 -1.99 5.79
CA VAL A 133 1.12 -3.36 5.82
C VAL A 133 1.81 -3.62 7.17
N ALA A 134 2.69 -2.73 7.61
CA ALA A 134 3.41 -2.86 8.86
C ALA A 134 2.45 -2.96 10.05
N ALA A 135 1.48 -2.04 10.15
CA ALA A 135 0.51 -2.03 11.25
C ALA A 135 -0.38 -3.29 11.28
N VAL A 136 -0.86 -3.76 10.12
CA VAL A 136 -1.70 -4.96 10.07
C VAL A 136 -0.88 -6.21 10.39
N HIS A 137 0.36 -6.31 9.90
CA HIS A 137 1.21 -7.46 10.21
C HIS A 137 1.62 -7.49 11.68
N GLU A 138 1.94 -6.35 12.27
CA GLU A 138 2.20 -6.26 13.71
C GLU A 138 0.98 -6.71 14.53
N GLN A 139 -0.24 -6.35 14.10
CA GLN A 139 -1.48 -6.75 14.77
C GLN A 139 -1.86 -8.22 14.57
N GLU A 140 -1.66 -8.78 13.37
CA GLU A 140 -2.09 -10.16 13.04
C GLU A 140 -1.00 -11.21 13.35
N PHE A 141 0.28 -10.82 13.38
CA PHE A 141 1.41 -11.75 13.46
C PHE A 141 2.51 -11.35 14.46
N ASP A 142 2.29 -10.30 15.27
CA ASP A 142 3.27 -9.76 16.24
C ASP A 142 4.63 -9.38 15.61
N GLN A 143 4.66 -9.15 14.29
CA GLN A 143 5.87 -8.79 13.54
C GLN A 143 5.53 -7.92 12.34
N ALA A 144 6.11 -6.72 12.25
CA ALA A 144 6.06 -5.90 11.04
C ALA A 144 7.15 -6.30 10.02
N PRO A 145 6.85 -6.31 8.71
CA PRO A 145 7.88 -6.41 7.68
C PRO A 145 8.87 -5.25 7.79
N ALA A 146 10.16 -5.56 7.66
CA ALA A 146 11.19 -4.54 7.57
C ALA A 146 11.25 -3.99 6.14
N LEU A 147 11.51 -2.69 6.02
CA LEU A 147 11.86 -2.11 4.72
C LEU A 147 13.23 -2.63 4.27
N ASP A 148 13.31 -3.02 3.00
CA ASP A 148 14.57 -3.32 2.36
C ASP A 148 15.37 -2.03 2.12
N LYS A 149 16.69 -2.12 2.14
CA LYS A 149 17.59 -0.97 1.91
C LYS A 149 17.34 -0.28 0.56
N CYS A 150 16.79 -0.99 -0.42
CA CYS A 150 16.43 -0.39 -1.71
C CYS A 150 15.34 0.69 -1.62
N ALA A 151 14.57 0.74 -0.52
CA ALA A 151 13.62 1.83 -0.26
C ALA A 151 14.34 3.18 -0.06
N ASP A 152 15.60 3.16 0.37
CA ASP A 152 16.49 4.33 0.49
C ASP A 152 17.42 4.49 -0.73
N ASP A 153 17.04 4.01 -1.92
CA ASP A 153 17.81 4.22 -3.16
C ASP A 153 17.02 5.03 -4.19
N LEU A 154 17.43 6.28 -4.40
CA LEU A 154 16.79 7.19 -5.36
C LEU A 154 16.73 6.60 -6.79
N ARG A 155 17.69 5.75 -7.20
CA ARG A 155 17.66 5.10 -8.52
C ARG A 155 16.51 4.10 -8.64
N VAL A 156 16.19 3.39 -7.55
CA VAL A 156 15.03 2.49 -7.50
C VAL A 156 13.75 3.30 -7.64
N TRP A 157 13.65 4.45 -6.99
CA TRP A 157 12.51 5.36 -7.13
C TRP A 157 12.34 5.94 -8.54
N TRP A 158 13.44 6.21 -9.25
CA TRP A 158 13.39 6.58 -10.67
C TRP A 158 12.76 5.48 -11.52
N SER A 159 13.30 4.26 -11.41
CA SER A 159 12.77 3.09 -12.14
C SER A 159 11.31 2.83 -11.79
N TYR A 160 10.97 2.91 -10.51
CA TYR A 160 9.60 2.76 -10.02
C TYR A 160 8.64 3.75 -10.68
N ARG A 161 8.97 5.05 -10.63
CA ARG A 161 8.15 6.11 -11.23
C ARG A 161 7.96 5.94 -12.73
N GLU A 162 9.02 5.54 -13.43
CA GLU A 162 8.98 5.30 -14.87
C GLU A 162 8.05 4.13 -15.22
N ASN A 163 8.23 2.98 -14.57
CA ASN A 163 7.47 1.77 -14.86
C ASN A 163 5.97 1.94 -14.55
N VAL A 164 5.62 2.57 -13.43
CA VAL A 164 4.20 2.74 -13.06
C VAL A 164 3.46 3.81 -13.86
N ARG A 165 4.19 4.72 -14.52
CA ARG A 165 3.59 5.63 -15.51
C ARG A 165 3.14 4.88 -16.75
N GLU A 166 3.87 3.86 -17.17
CA GLU A 166 3.51 3.01 -18.29
C GLU A 166 2.45 1.97 -17.87
N MET A 167 2.67 1.29 -16.74
CA MET A 167 1.78 0.25 -16.24
C MET A 167 1.65 0.33 -14.71
N PRO A 168 0.55 0.89 -14.17
CA PRO A 168 0.35 1.05 -12.72
C PRO A 168 0.44 -0.25 -11.92
N ALA A 169 0.17 -1.40 -12.54
CA ALA A 169 0.26 -2.71 -11.89
C ALA A 169 1.66 -3.04 -11.36
N TYR A 170 2.73 -2.46 -11.94
CA TYR A 170 4.09 -2.63 -11.42
C TYR A 170 4.27 -2.13 -9.98
N ALA A 171 3.36 -1.28 -9.49
CA ALA A 171 3.37 -0.85 -8.10
C ALA A 171 3.29 -2.02 -7.10
N VAL A 172 2.62 -3.12 -7.46
CA VAL A 172 2.56 -4.32 -6.62
C VAL A 172 3.96 -4.94 -6.48
N ALA A 173 4.66 -5.13 -7.60
CA ALA A 173 6.02 -5.68 -7.61
C ALA A 173 7.04 -4.76 -6.91
N PHE A 174 6.94 -3.44 -7.09
CA PHE A 174 7.79 -2.51 -6.35
C PHE A 174 7.51 -2.54 -4.84
N LEU A 175 6.25 -2.67 -4.42
CA LEU A 175 5.92 -2.83 -3.00
C LEU A 175 6.53 -4.11 -2.41
N ASP A 176 6.44 -5.24 -3.14
CA ASP A 176 7.10 -6.49 -2.72
C ASP A 176 8.60 -6.26 -2.51
N ARG A 177 9.25 -5.63 -3.49
CA ARG A 177 10.69 -5.32 -3.43
C ARG A 177 11.04 -4.41 -2.25
N PHE A 178 10.24 -3.37 -1.98
CA PHE A 178 10.47 -2.47 -0.85
C PHE A 178 10.30 -3.16 0.51
N LEU A 179 9.51 -4.24 0.58
CA LEU A 179 9.30 -5.04 1.79
C LEU A 179 10.22 -6.28 1.83
N GLY A 180 11.24 -6.34 0.97
CA GLY A 180 12.20 -7.45 0.90
C GLY A 180 11.65 -8.76 0.33
N GLY A 181 10.45 -8.72 -0.26
CA GLY A 181 9.84 -9.84 -0.96
C GLY A 181 10.37 -10.00 -2.40
N GLU A 182 10.13 -11.18 -2.98
CA GLU A 182 10.46 -11.47 -4.38
C GLU A 182 9.38 -10.86 -5.31
N PRO A 183 9.71 -9.84 -6.13
CA PRO A 183 8.75 -9.18 -6.99
C PRO A 183 8.37 -10.04 -8.22
N ASN A 184 7.07 -10.11 -8.55
CA ASN A 184 6.62 -10.69 -9.82
C ASN A 184 6.46 -9.60 -10.89
N TRP A 185 7.47 -9.43 -11.74
CA TRP A 185 7.44 -8.45 -12.84
C TRP A 185 6.58 -8.87 -14.03
N ILE A 186 6.27 -10.17 -14.18
CA ILE A 186 5.51 -10.68 -15.35
C ILE A 186 4.01 -10.48 -15.14
N ALA A 187 3.53 -10.77 -13.93
CA ALA A 187 2.12 -10.78 -13.58
C ALA A 187 1.90 -10.11 -12.20
N PRO A 188 2.28 -8.84 -12.02
CA PRO A 188 2.32 -8.20 -10.70
C PRO A 188 0.96 -8.12 -10.01
N ALA A 189 -0.13 -7.98 -10.78
CA ALA A 189 -1.50 -7.91 -10.25
C ALA A 189 -2.19 -9.28 -10.08
N HIS A 190 -1.47 -10.39 -10.22
CA HIS A 190 -2.03 -11.74 -10.09
C HIS A 190 -1.54 -12.41 -8.80
N ALA A 191 -2.40 -12.44 -7.77
CA ALA A 191 -2.05 -13.01 -6.46
C ALA A 191 -1.55 -14.45 -6.53
N THR A 192 -2.20 -15.32 -7.30
CA THR A 192 -1.81 -16.74 -7.46
C THR A 192 -0.45 -16.94 -8.14
N SER A 193 0.07 -15.90 -8.81
CA SER A 193 1.38 -15.92 -9.46
C SER A 193 2.51 -15.47 -8.53
N ARG A 194 2.20 -15.11 -7.27
CA ARG A 194 3.21 -14.75 -6.27
C ARG A 194 3.89 -15.99 -5.71
N SER A 195 5.20 -15.93 -5.50
CA SER A 195 6.00 -17.06 -5.05
C SER A 195 5.56 -17.61 -3.68
N ALA A 196 5.12 -16.76 -2.75
CA ALA A 196 4.56 -17.19 -1.47
C ALA A 196 3.23 -17.94 -1.64
N MET A 197 2.30 -17.40 -2.43
CA MET A 197 1.04 -18.06 -2.78
C MET A 197 1.25 -19.40 -3.48
N GLN A 198 2.16 -19.47 -4.45
CA GLN A 198 2.46 -20.73 -5.14
C GLN A 198 3.01 -21.78 -4.18
N ARG A 199 3.90 -21.40 -3.26
CA ARG A 199 4.41 -22.30 -2.23
C ARG A 199 3.29 -22.80 -1.32
N ALA A 200 2.44 -21.91 -0.83
CA ALA A 200 1.30 -22.27 0.02
C ALA A 200 0.30 -23.19 -0.69
N LEU A 201 -0.05 -22.89 -1.95
CA LEU A 201 -0.94 -23.73 -2.77
C LEU A 201 -0.37 -25.12 -3.05
N ASN A 202 0.96 -25.21 -3.22
CA ASN A 202 1.66 -26.47 -3.46
C ASN A 202 1.99 -27.24 -2.17
N GLY A 203 1.56 -26.75 -0.99
CA GLY A 203 1.84 -27.37 0.31
C GLY A 203 3.31 -27.27 0.75
N LEU A 204 4.09 -26.39 0.14
CA LEU A 204 5.49 -26.13 0.49
C LEU A 204 5.54 -25.06 1.59
N THR A 205 5.48 -25.46 2.86
CA THR A 205 5.78 -24.55 3.97
C THR A 205 7.21 -24.01 3.86
N PRO A 206 7.47 -22.73 4.18
CA PRO A 206 8.84 -22.23 4.29
C PRO A 206 9.59 -23.02 5.36
N ASP A 207 10.82 -23.41 5.05
CA ASP A 207 11.73 -24.05 6.00
C ASP A 207 11.89 -23.12 7.22
N LYS A 208 11.53 -23.60 8.41
CA LYS A 208 11.88 -22.91 9.66
C LYS A 208 13.42 -22.87 9.73
N PRO A 209 14.05 -21.73 10.04
CA PRO A 209 15.48 -21.71 10.26
C PRO A 209 15.82 -22.67 11.40
N THR A 210 16.60 -23.70 11.07
CA THR A 210 17.14 -24.66 12.03
C THR A 210 18.02 -23.90 13.01
N ILE A 211 17.50 -23.61 14.20
CA ILE A 211 18.33 -23.14 15.31
C ILE A 211 19.26 -24.31 15.64
N GLY A 212 20.54 -24.13 15.31
CA GLY A 212 21.58 -25.11 15.55
C GLY A 212 21.57 -25.54 17.01
N ALA A 213 21.45 -26.85 17.23
CA ALA A 213 21.76 -27.45 18.51
C ALA A 213 23.24 -27.16 18.81
N ALA A 214 23.49 -26.27 19.77
CA ALA A 214 24.77 -26.22 20.45
C ALA A 214 24.91 -27.54 21.23
N ASN A 215 25.92 -28.34 20.85
CA ASN A 215 26.32 -29.54 21.57
C ASN A 215 27.03 -29.18 22.89
N PRO A 216 26.97 -30.06 23.90
CA PRO A 216 27.31 -29.77 25.30
C PRO A 216 28.79 -29.50 25.56
#